data_AF-A0A6A4GAQ6-F1
#
_entry.id   AF-A0A6A4GAQ6-F1
#
_cell.length_a   1.000
_cell.length_b   1.000
_cell.length_c   1.000
_cell.angle_alpha   90.00
_cell.angle_beta   90.00
_cell.angle_gamma   90.00
#
_symmetry.space_group_name_H-M   'P 1'
#
loop_
_entity.id
_entity.type
_entity.pdbx_description
1 polymer ?
#
loop_
_entity_poly.entity_id
_entity_poly.type
_entity_poly.pdbx_seq_one_letter_code
_entity_poly.pdbx_strand_id
1 'polypeptide(L)'
;NLPIKLVVFGAPRPGDTKLSKYYQELIAEYRKKNGNAAFSEYFVKAYNDGVPALPPLLLGYRHFTQTPLYYDHSRLYHVPSSESEYTLFHVDPELVKEGPPIHPRGGHNYYNGRDQERAVRRLGWLEKSLAKGDTSDWETLYLERVKKHSRPN
;
A
#
# COMPACT_ATOMS: atom_id res chain seq x y z
N ASN A 1 -6.04 -24.93 5.98
CA ASN A 1 -5.12 -23.78 5.93
C ASN A 1 -5.83 -22.60 5.30
N LEU A 2 -5.90 -21.46 6.02
CA LEU A 2 -6.43 -20.20 5.49
C LEU A 2 -5.35 -19.56 4.59
N PRO A 3 -5.64 -19.22 3.32
CA PRO A 3 -4.67 -18.53 2.48
C PRO A 3 -4.39 -17.12 3.01
N ILE A 4 -3.11 -16.75 3.05
CA ILE A 4 -2.67 -15.43 3.50
C ILE A 4 -2.54 -14.52 2.27
N LYS A 5 -3.13 -13.32 2.34
CA LYS A 5 -2.96 -12.26 1.34
C LYS A 5 -2.37 -11.04 2.02
N LEU A 6 -1.13 -10.72 1.67
CA LEU A 6 -0.47 -9.49 2.10
C LEU A 6 -0.62 -8.44 1.01
N VAL A 7 -1.28 -7.33 1.31
CA VAL A 7 -1.44 -6.21 0.38
C VAL A 7 -0.81 -4.98 1.01
N VAL A 8 0.13 -4.37 0.29
CA VAL A 8 0.92 -3.24 0.75
C VAL A 8 0.84 -2.12 -0.29
N PHE A 9 0.66 -0.89 0.16
CA PHE A 9 0.53 0.29 -0.70
C PHE A 9 1.59 1.31 -0.33
N GLY A 10 2.36 1.79 -1.31
CA GLY A 10 3.27 2.92 -1.12
C GLY A 10 4.38 2.73 -0.09
N ALA A 11 4.64 1.50 0.36
CA ALA A 11 5.60 1.26 1.44
C ALA A 11 7.04 1.63 1.05
N PRO A 12 7.83 2.17 1.99
CA PRO A 12 9.27 2.35 1.80
C PRO A 12 9.98 1.00 1.75
N ARG A 13 11.27 1.00 1.40
CA ARG A 13 12.16 -0.17 1.46
C ARG A 13 12.40 -0.55 2.93
N PRO A 14 11.94 -1.72 3.39
CA PRO A 14 11.93 -2.05 4.81
C PRO A 14 13.27 -2.55 5.36
N GLY A 15 14.21 -2.96 4.52
CA GLY A 15 15.49 -3.47 4.99
C GLY A 15 16.49 -3.71 3.87
N ASP A 16 17.61 -4.33 4.21
CA ASP A 16 18.71 -4.55 3.29
C ASP A 16 18.48 -5.75 2.35
N THR A 17 19.49 -6.02 1.52
CA THR A 17 19.48 -7.17 0.59
C THR A 17 19.40 -8.51 1.32
N LYS A 18 19.98 -8.65 2.51
CA LYS A 18 19.96 -9.92 3.26
C LYS A 18 18.56 -10.20 3.78
N LEU A 19 17.90 -9.18 4.36
CA LEU A 19 16.54 -9.31 4.86
C LEU A 19 15.54 -9.59 3.73
N SER A 20 15.67 -8.89 2.59
CA SER A 20 14.82 -9.12 1.42
C SER A 20 14.94 -10.57 0.89
N LYS A 21 16.17 -11.09 0.78
CA LYS A 21 16.41 -12.49 0.37
C LYS A 21 15.82 -13.49 1.36
N TYR A 22 16.07 -13.29 2.65
CA TYR A 22 15.53 -14.16 3.69
C TYR A 22 13.99 -14.21 3.66
N TYR A 23 13.34 -13.05 3.47
CA TYR A 23 11.90 -13.00 3.31
C TYR A 23 11.42 -13.83 2.10
N GLN A 24 12.07 -13.70 0.95
CA GLN A 24 11.72 -14.45 -0.26
C GLN A 24 11.88 -15.95 -0.08
N GLU A 25 12.96 -16.38 0.56
CA GLU A 25 13.22 -17.78 0.89
C GLU A 25 12.13 -18.34 1.82
N LEU A 26 11.78 -17.61 2.88
CA LEU A 26 10.73 -18.00 3.83
C LEU A 26 9.38 -18.18 3.14
N ILE A 27 8.99 -17.26 2.27
CA ILE A 27 7.73 -17.37 1.51
C ILE A 27 7.79 -18.52 0.51
N ALA A 28 8.93 -18.76 -0.15
CA ALA A 28 9.11 -19.88 -1.06
C ALA A 28 8.98 -21.23 -0.33
N GLU A 29 9.59 -21.38 0.84
CA GLU A 29 9.44 -22.56 1.69
C GLU A 29 7.99 -22.76 2.15
N TYR A 30 7.33 -21.68 2.57
CA TYR A 30 5.92 -21.73 2.97
C TYR A 30 5.02 -22.18 1.82
N ARG A 31 5.21 -21.63 0.61
CA ARG A 31 4.46 -22.03 -0.61
C ARG A 31 4.78 -23.48 -1.01
N LYS A 32 6.03 -23.93 -0.89
CA LYS A 32 6.41 -25.33 -1.15
C LYS A 32 5.67 -26.30 -0.22
N LYS A 33 5.52 -25.95 1.04
CA LYS A 33 4.83 -26.78 2.05
C LYS A 33 3.31 -26.74 1.94
N ASN A 34 2.72 -25.60 1.56
CA ASN A 34 1.28 -25.36 1.67
C ASN A 34 0.56 -25.15 0.33
N GLY A 35 1.30 -25.11 -0.79
CA GLY A 35 0.81 -24.78 -2.12
C GLY A 35 1.01 -23.30 -2.48
N ASN A 36 1.17 -23.01 -3.77
CA ASN A 36 1.43 -21.65 -4.27
C ASN A 36 0.35 -20.64 -3.89
N ALA A 37 -0.91 -21.07 -3.84
CA ALA A 37 -2.06 -20.23 -3.47
C ALA A 37 -2.18 -19.98 -1.95
N ALA A 38 -1.36 -20.62 -1.11
CA ALA A 38 -1.42 -20.44 0.34
C ALA A 38 -0.89 -19.06 0.77
N PHE A 39 -0.07 -18.40 -0.05
CA PHE A 39 0.44 -17.06 0.23
C PHE A 39 0.53 -16.22 -1.05
N SER A 40 -0.18 -15.10 -1.10
CA SER A 40 -0.10 -14.09 -2.15
C SER A 40 0.32 -12.75 -1.58
N GLU A 41 1.23 -12.07 -2.26
CA GLU A 41 1.66 -10.72 -1.93
C GLU A 41 1.34 -9.77 -3.08
N TYR A 42 0.92 -8.56 -2.74
CA TYR A 42 0.64 -7.49 -3.68
C TYR A 42 1.22 -6.20 -3.12
N PHE A 43 2.33 -5.74 -3.70
CA PHE A 43 2.90 -4.44 -3.36
C PHE A 43 2.56 -3.45 -4.48
N VAL A 44 1.81 -2.41 -4.17
CA VAL A 44 1.36 -1.40 -5.12
C VAL A 44 2.15 -0.10 -4.93
N LYS A 45 2.75 0.41 -6.01
CA LYS A 45 3.40 1.72 -6.09
C LYS A 45 2.54 2.63 -6.96
N ALA A 46 2.18 3.81 -6.48
CA ALA A 46 1.38 4.75 -7.27
C ALA A 46 2.24 5.72 -8.11
N TYR A 47 1.66 6.24 -9.19
CA TYR A 47 2.22 7.34 -9.95
C TYR A 47 2.61 8.52 -9.06
N ASN A 48 3.84 9.02 -9.24
CA ASN A 48 4.46 10.08 -8.45
C ASN A 48 4.46 9.84 -6.91
N ASP A 49 4.37 8.58 -6.46
CA ASP A 49 4.62 8.24 -5.04
C ASP A 49 6.14 8.09 -4.80
N GLY A 50 6.70 9.02 -4.04
CA GLY A 50 8.12 9.02 -3.68
C GLY A 50 8.49 8.09 -2.51
N VAL A 51 7.51 7.63 -1.71
CA VAL A 51 7.81 6.83 -0.50
C VAL A 51 8.47 5.49 -0.83
N PRO A 52 8.02 4.74 -1.86
CA PRO A 52 8.73 3.54 -2.31
C PRO A 52 10.18 3.75 -2.75
N ALA A 53 10.59 4.99 -3.03
CA ALA A 53 11.95 5.32 -3.41
C ALA A 53 12.88 5.51 -2.21
N LEU A 54 12.36 5.40 -0.98
CA LEU A 54 13.08 5.60 0.26
C LEU A 54 13.11 4.33 1.12
N PRO A 55 14.18 4.08 1.90
CA PRO A 55 15.50 4.70 1.78
C PRO A 55 16.19 4.35 0.44
N PRO A 56 17.20 5.13 0.00
CA PRO A 56 17.83 4.94 -1.31
C PRO A 56 18.50 3.56 -1.49
N LEU A 57 18.48 3.05 -2.72
CA LEU A 57 19.17 1.79 -3.10
C LEU A 57 20.68 1.82 -2.83
N LEU A 58 21.30 3.00 -2.97
CA LEU A 58 22.72 3.24 -2.72
C LEU A 58 23.12 2.87 -1.29
N LEU A 59 22.19 2.96 -0.34
CA LEU A 59 22.40 2.58 1.06
C LEU A 59 22.14 1.08 1.32
N GLY A 60 21.90 0.29 0.27
CA GLY A 60 21.70 -1.17 0.36
C GLY A 60 20.26 -1.62 0.66
N TYR A 61 19.33 -0.69 0.86
CA TYR A 61 17.92 -0.99 1.11
C TYR A 61 17.23 -1.58 -0.12
N ARG A 62 16.31 -2.52 0.08
CA ARG A 62 15.59 -3.28 -0.95
C ARG A 62 14.13 -3.46 -0.58
N HIS A 63 13.28 -3.64 -1.58
CA HIS A 63 11.91 -4.12 -1.41
C HIS A 63 11.89 -5.63 -1.18
N PHE A 64 10.83 -6.12 -0.55
CA PHE A 64 10.64 -7.57 -0.36
C PHE A 64 10.02 -8.24 -1.60
N THR A 65 8.97 -7.63 -2.13
CA THR A 65 8.22 -8.14 -3.28
C THR A 65 9.00 -7.99 -4.58
N GLN A 66 9.15 -9.09 -5.31
CA GLN A 66 9.86 -9.12 -6.60
C GLN A 66 8.98 -8.74 -7.80
N THR A 67 7.66 -8.77 -7.66
CA THR A 67 6.72 -8.45 -8.76
C THR A 67 5.70 -7.41 -8.31
N PRO A 68 6.14 -6.18 -8.00
CA PRO A 68 5.22 -5.14 -7.58
C PRO A 68 4.25 -4.76 -8.71
N LEU A 69 3.18 -4.09 -8.32
CA LEU A 69 2.20 -3.49 -9.22
C LEU A 69 2.42 -1.99 -9.28
N TYR A 70 2.24 -1.41 -10.45
CA TYR A 70 2.25 0.03 -10.66
C TYR A 70 0.82 0.54 -10.86
N TYR A 71 0.40 1.52 -10.06
CA TYR A 71 -0.92 2.11 -10.12
C TYR A 71 -0.87 3.48 -10.81
N ASP A 72 -1.49 3.57 -11.97
CA ASP A 72 -1.60 4.79 -12.75
C ASP A 72 -2.92 4.85 -13.52
N HIS A 73 -3.52 6.03 -13.64
CA HIS A 73 -4.83 6.24 -14.29
C HIS A 73 -5.91 5.20 -13.92
N SER A 74 -6.04 4.86 -12.64
CA SER A 74 -6.98 3.84 -12.12
C SER A 74 -6.77 2.43 -12.66
N ARG A 75 -5.56 2.11 -13.12
CA ARG A 75 -5.16 0.79 -13.60
C ARG A 75 -3.95 0.27 -12.84
N LEU A 76 -3.85 -1.05 -12.78
CA LEU A 76 -2.69 -1.75 -12.21
C LEU A 76 -1.92 -2.43 -13.33
N TYR A 77 -0.62 -2.20 -13.34
CA TYR A 77 0.32 -2.80 -14.30
C TYR A 77 1.29 -3.69 -13.55
N HIS A 78 1.62 -4.85 -14.12
CA HIS A 78 2.67 -5.69 -13.57
C HIS A 78 4.04 -5.10 -13.88
N VAL A 79 4.85 -4.92 -12.84
CA VAL A 79 6.26 -4.55 -13.00
C VAL A 79 7.09 -5.83 -13.16
N PRO A 80 7.94 -5.94 -14.19
CA PRO A 80 8.87 -7.05 -14.33
C PRO A 80 9.79 -7.17 -13.13
N SER A 81 10.20 -8.39 -12.76
CA SER A 81 11.06 -8.58 -11.60
C SER A 81 12.45 -7.96 -11.72
N SER A 82 12.95 -7.77 -12.95
CA SER A 82 14.18 -7.02 -13.21
C SER A 82 14.07 -5.54 -12.83
N GLU A 83 12.85 -5.00 -12.80
CA GLU A 83 12.57 -3.60 -12.55
C GLU A 83 11.93 -3.37 -11.16
N SER A 84 11.94 -4.39 -10.29
CA SER A 84 11.18 -4.42 -9.02
C SER A 84 11.58 -3.32 -8.04
N GLU A 85 12.78 -2.74 -8.17
CA GLU A 85 13.29 -1.67 -7.31
C GLU A 85 12.98 -0.25 -7.82
N TYR A 86 12.57 -0.10 -9.07
CA TYR A 86 12.16 1.19 -9.64
C TYR A 86 10.75 1.58 -9.18
N THR A 87 10.50 2.89 -9.14
CA THR A 87 9.28 3.44 -8.54
C THR A 87 8.50 4.36 -9.47
N LEU A 88 9.10 4.73 -10.60
CA LEU A 88 8.50 5.56 -11.62
C LEU A 88 8.63 4.84 -12.96
N PHE A 89 7.48 4.65 -13.62
CA PHE A 89 7.40 3.97 -14.90
C PHE A 89 6.69 4.87 -15.90
N HIS A 90 7.11 4.82 -17.15
CA HIS A 90 6.34 5.39 -18.24
C HIS A 90 5.31 4.35 -18.69
N VAL A 91 4.03 4.69 -18.60
CA VAL A 91 2.94 3.88 -19.15
C VAL A 91 2.67 4.38 -20.56
N ASP A 92 2.55 3.46 -21.50
CA ASP A 92 2.19 3.76 -22.88
C ASP A 92 0.88 4.57 -22.92
N PRO A 93 0.88 5.78 -23.52
CA PRO A 93 -0.31 6.62 -23.65
C PRO A 93 -1.50 5.89 -24.28
N GLU A 94 -1.28 4.93 -25.17
CA GLU A 94 -2.37 4.16 -25.81
C GLU A 94 -3.11 3.24 -24.83
N LEU A 95 -2.46 2.86 -23.71
CA LEU A 95 -3.04 2.02 -22.67
C LEU A 95 -3.79 2.85 -21.61
N VAL A 96 -3.62 4.16 -21.60
CA VAL A 96 -4.26 5.09 -20.67
C VAL A 96 -5.63 5.51 -21.22
N LYS A 97 -6.71 5.24 -20.47
CA LYS A 97 -8.02 5.83 -20.79
C LYS A 97 -7.96 7.34 -20.57
N GLU A 98 -8.48 8.10 -21.52
CA GLU A 98 -8.45 9.57 -21.59
C GLU A 98 -8.64 10.28 -20.23
N GLY A 99 -7.80 11.29 -20.01
CA GLY A 99 -7.86 12.20 -18.86
C GLY A 99 -6.52 12.33 -18.13
N PRO A 100 -6.26 13.44 -17.42
CA PRO A 100 -5.05 13.59 -16.60
C PRO A 100 -5.04 12.60 -15.43
N PRO A 101 -3.87 12.29 -14.84
CA PRO A 101 -3.79 11.49 -13.64
C PRO A 101 -4.70 12.07 -12.54
N ILE A 102 -5.41 11.21 -11.80
CA ILE A 102 -6.33 11.65 -10.72
C ILE A 102 -5.56 12.42 -9.63
N HIS A 103 -4.29 12.05 -9.42
CA HIS A 103 -3.40 12.66 -8.44
C HIS A 103 -2.06 13.03 -9.10
N PRO A 104 -2.03 14.13 -9.90
CA PRO A 104 -0.89 14.45 -10.76
C PRO A 104 0.38 14.82 -9.96
N ARG A 105 0.22 15.27 -8.71
CA ARG A 105 1.33 15.62 -7.80
C ARG A 105 1.80 14.45 -6.93
N GLY A 106 1.30 13.23 -7.14
CA GLY A 106 1.65 12.07 -6.34
C GLY A 106 0.46 11.48 -5.58
N GLY A 107 0.35 10.16 -5.65
CA GLY A 107 -0.77 9.38 -5.13
C GLY A 107 -0.51 8.59 -3.85
N HIS A 108 0.47 8.96 -2.99
CA HIS A 108 0.77 8.16 -1.79
C HIS A 108 -0.47 7.98 -0.88
N ASN A 109 -1.30 9.00 -0.79
CA ASN A 109 -2.52 8.95 0.01
C ASN A 109 -3.70 8.32 -0.72
N TYR A 110 -3.56 8.00 -2.01
CA TYR A 110 -4.68 7.69 -2.89
C TYR A 110 -4.42 6.43 -3.72
N TYR A 111 -5.06 5.35 -3.31
CA TYR A 111 -5.00 4.07 -4.02
C TYR A 111 -6.42 3.62 -4.36
N ASN A 112 -6.67 3.33 -5.64
CA ASN A 112 -7.98 2.88 -6.15
C ASN A 112 -9.14 3.84 -5.78
N GLY A 113 -8.93 5.15 -5.94
CA GLY A 113 -9.92 6.18 -5.62
C GLY A 113 -10.23 6.35 -4.12
N ARG A 114 -9.45 5.70 -3.24
CA ARG A 114 -9.62 5.79 -1.79
C ARG A 114 -8.50 6.60 -1.15
N ASP A 115 -8.89 7.53 -0.28
CA ASP A 115 -8.00 8.25 0.62
C ASP A 115 -7.58 7.31 1.78
N GLN A 116 -6.32 6.87 1.79
CA GLN A 116 -5.77 6.01 2.83
C GLN A 116 -5.55 6.77 4.15
N GLU A 117 -5.22 8.07 4.11
CA GLU A 117 -5.13 8.87 5.32
C GLU A 117 -6.50 8.99 6.00
N ARG A 118 -7.60 8.96 5.24
CA ARG A 118 -8.95 8.95 5.83
C ARG A 118 -9.14 7.75 6.75
N ALA A 119 -8.61 6.57 6.39
CA ALA A 119 -8.68 5.39 7.24
C ALA A 119 -7.87 5.59 8.52
N VAL A 120 -6.63 6.08 8.41
CA VAL A 120 -5.76 6.39 9.56
C VAL A 120 -6.41 7.42 10.49
N ARG A 121 -6.99 8.50 9.94
CA ARG A 121 -7.72 9.52 10.70
C ARG A 121 -8.91 8.91 11.45
N ARG A 122 -9.66 8.01 10.81
CA ARG A 122 -10.78 7.31 11.45
C ARG A 122 -10.34 6.41 12.60
N LEU A 123 -9.24 5.67 12.44
CA LEU A 123 -8.67 4.86 13.52
C LEU A 123 -8.23 5.74 14.70
N GLY A 124 -7.57 6.87 14.44
CA GLY A 124 -7.20 7.82 15.50
C GLY A 124 -8.42 8.49 16.18
N TRP A 125 -9.55 8.64 15.49
CA TRP A 125 -10.80 9.09 16.13
C TRP A 125 -11.38 8.01 17.03
N LEU A 126 -11.37 6.75 16.58
CA LEU A 126 -11.85 5.61 17.35
C LEU A 126 -11.03 5.43 18.63
N GLU A 127 -9.70 5.43 18.52
CA GLU A 127 -8.79 5.34 19.67
C GLU A 127 -9.08 6.43 20.71
N LYS A 128 -9.26 7.68 20.25
CA LYS A 128 -9.61 8.81 21.13
C LYS A 128 -11.00 8.72 21.75
N SER A 129 -11.93 8.00 21.11
CA SER A 129 -13.26 7.74 21.67
C SER A 129 -13.21 6.63 22.71
N LEU A 130 -12.46 5.56 22.43
CA LEU A 130 -12.22 4.45 23.38
C LEU A 130 -11.42 4.89 24.62
N ALA A 131 -10.52 5.86 24.48
CA ALA A 131 -9.73 6.40 25.58
C ALA A 131 -10.50 7.35 26.52
N LYS A 132 -11.71 7.79 26.15
CA LYS A 132 -12.52 8.71 26.96
C LYS A 132 -13.60 7.96 27.75
N GLY A 133 -13.22 7.42 28.90
CA GLY A 133 -14.16 6.93 29.91
C GLY A 133 -14.82 5.58 29.59
N ASP A 134 -15.99 5.33 30.17
CA ASP A 134 -16.68 4.04 30.08
C ASP A 134 -16.90 3.64 28.61
N THR A 135 -16.45 2.43 28.27
CA THR A 135 -16.50 1.87 26.91
C THR A 135 -17.92 1.60 26.41
N SER A 136 -18.95 2.03 27.14
CA SER A 136 -20.35 1.96 26.73
C SER A 136 -20.70 3.01 25.67
N ASP A 137 -20.04 4.18 25.66
CA ASP A 137 -20.43 5.33 24.81
C ASP A 137 -19.45 5.68 23.66
N TRP A 138 -18.43 4.84 23.41
CA TRP A 138 -17.40 5.15 22.40
C TRP A 138 -17.98 5.33 21.00
N GLU A 139 -19.05 4.61 20.66
CA GLU A 139 -19.68 4.65 19.34
C GLU A 139 -20.28 6.02 19.08
N THR A 140 -21.06 6.55 20.02
CA THR A 140 -21.64 7.90 19.97
C THR A 140 -20.54 8.95 19.80
N LEU A 141 -19.50 8.90 20.64
CA LEU A 141 -18.38 9.84 20.59
C LEU A 141 -17.61 9.77 19.25
N TYR A 142 -17.46 8.58 18.68
CA TYR A 142 -16.85 8.39 17.37
C TYR A 142 -17.73 8.97 16.26
N LEU A 143 -19.04 8.68 16.25
CA LEU A 143 -19.98 9.16 15.24
C LEU A 143 -20.11 10.69 15.25
N GLU A 144 -20.09 11.32 16.43
CA GLU A 144 -20.05 12.78 16.55
C GLU A 144 -18.80 13.38 15.90
N ARG A 145 -17.63 12.77 16.10
CA ARG A 145 -16.39 13.19 15.41
C ARG A 145 -16.49 13.00 13.91
N VAL A 146 -17.02 11.88 13.44
CA VAL A 146 -17.23 11.63 12.01
C VAL A 146 -18.15 12.70 11.42
N LYS A 147 -19.27 13.02 12.08
CA LYS A 147 -20.22 14.05 11.64
C LYS A 147 -19.58 15.44 11.62
N LYS A 148 -18.78 15.78 12.63
CA LYS A 148 -18.09 17.08 12.73
C LYS A 148 -17.05 17.30 11.63
N HIS A 149 -16.37 16.24 11.19
CA HIS A 149 -15.20 16.35 10.28
C HIS A 149 -15.45 15.80 8.88
N SER A 150 -16.57 15.13 8.63
CA SER A 150 -16.97 14.76 7.27
C SER A 150 -17.67 15.95 6.64
N ARG A 151 -17.10 16.50 5.56
CA ARG A 151 -17.82 17.50 4.75
C ARG A 151 -19.09 16.86 4.17
N PRO A 152 -20.21 17.60 4.05
CA PRO A 152 -21.29 17.18 3.17
C PRO A 152 -20.72 17.10 1.75
N ASN A 153 -21.00 15.97 1.08
CA ASN A 153 -20.68 15.79 -0.33
C ASN A 153 -21.43 16.79 -1.20
#